data_AF-A0A8R2F819-F1
#
_entry.id   AF-A0A8R2F819-F1
#
_cell.length_a   1.000
_cell.length_b   1.000
_cell.length_c   1.000
_cell.angle_alpha   90.00
_cell.angle_beta   90.00
_cell.angle_gamma   90.00
#
_symmetry.space_group_name_H-M   'P 1'
#
loop_
_entity.id
_entity.type
_entity.pdbx_description
1 polymer ?
#
loop_
_entity_poly.entity_id
_entity_poly.type
_entity_poly.pdbx_seq_one_letter_code
_entity_poly.pdbx_strand_id
1 'polypeptide(L)'
;MSPMKTSTIQRLELCVAVLLARWLAHLLIVFGDRLRFDGIFAWLDSQIVLSWSVNPHTCYTVFISNRVHLVHQLVPSCRWGYVWSAKNPTNCASRGLLPSDLVKHILYWSGPAFLKDTVESWDMQIYPILLISQHDQSCCLDASLRRLSPKTEIPIRVSDSRGT
;
A
#
# COMPACT_ATOMS: atom_id res chain seq x y z
N MET A 1 12.48 -4.86 -31.07
CA MET A 1 12.98 -4.44 -29.75
C MET A 1 11.86 -4.69 -28.73
N SER A 2 12.03 -5.64 -27.79
CA SER A 2 11.01 -5.91 -26.76
C SER A 2 11.16 -4.94 -25.59
N PRO A 3 10.06 -4.42 -25.00
CA PRO A 3 10.15 -3.51 -23.85
C PRO A 3 10.68 -4.24 -22.62
N MET A 4 11.73 -3.71 -21.99
CA MET A 4 12.34 -4.30 -20.80
C MET A 4 11.57 -3.91 -19.51
N LYS A 5 10.83 -4.88 -18.95
CA LYS A 5 10.71 -5.20 -17.51
C LYS A 5 10.30 -4.09 -16.51
N THR A 6 9.17 -3.41 -16.71
CA THR A 6 8.57 -2.55 -15.67
C THR A 6 8.10 -3.33 -14.43
N SER A 7 7.66 -4.59 -14.60
CA SER A 7 7.18 -5.46 -13.53
C SER A 7 8.23 -5.76 -12.45
N THR A 8 9.53 -5.81 -12.80
CA THR A 8 10.58 -6.22 -11.86
C THR A 8 10.83 -5.16 -10.79
N ILE A 9 10.82 -3.87 -11.16
CA ILE A 9 11.05 -2.77 -10.23
C ILE A 9 9.94 -2.70 -9.18
N GLN A 10 8.68 -2.75 -9.62
CA GLN A 10 7.53 -2.71 -8.71
C GLN A 10 7.51 -3.91 -7.74
N ARG A 11 7.94 -5.09 -8.20
CA ARG A 11 8.10 -6.27 -7.34
C ARG A 11 9.21 -6.09 -6.29
N LEU A 12 10.31 -5.42 -6.64
CA LEU A 12 11.37 -5.08 -5.70
C LEU A 12 10.89 -4.06 -4.67
N GLU A 13 10.19 -3.01 -5.11
CA GLU A 13 9.59 -2.01 -4.22
C GLU A 13 8.57 -2.65 -3.25
N LEU A 14 7.77 -3.62 -3.73
CA LEU A 14 6.87 -4.39 -2.87
C LEU A 14 7.64 -5.26 -1.86
N CYS A 15 8.79 -5.83 -2.25
CA CYS A 15 9.66 -6.54 -1.31
C CYS A 15 10.24 -5.60 -0.24
N VAL A 16 10.57 -4.35 -0.61
CA VAL A 16 11.00 -3.32 0.36
C VAL A 16 9.88 -3.00 1.34
N ALA A 17 8.62 -2.88 0.88
CA ALA A 17 7.47 -2.69 1.78
C ALA A 17 7.29 -3.86 2.77
N VAL A 18 7.46 -5.10 2.30
CA VAL A 18 7.45 -6.29 3.18
C VAL A 18 8.60 -6.25 4.21
N LEU A 19 9.80 -5.84 3.79
CA LEU A 19 10.94 -5.73 4.70
C LEU A 19 10.68 -4.66 5.79
N LEU A 20 10.15 -3.50 5.40
CA LEU A 20 9.77 -2.43 6.32
C LEU A 20 8.71 -2.91 7.31
N ALA A 21 7.67 -3.62 6.84
CA ALA A 21 6.62 -4.17 7.70
C ALA A 21 7.17 -5.16 8.74
N ARG A 22 8.10 -6.04 8.34
CA ARG A 22 8.76 -6.97 9.27
C ARG A 22 9.58 -6.24 10.32
N TRP A 23 10.31 -5.20 9.92
CA TRP A 23 11.11 -4.40 10.82
C TRP A 23 10.25 -3.64 11.83
N LEU A 24 9.17 -2.99 11.37
CA LEU A 24 8.19 -2.33 12.23
C LEU A 24 7.55 -3.31 13.22
N ALA A 25 7.08 -4.47 12.76
CA ALA A 25 6.52 -5.50 13.63
C ALA A 25 7.52 -5.94 14.71
N HIS A 26 8.79 -6.12 14.33
CA HIS A 26 9.84 -6.45 15.29
C HIS A 26 10.08 -5.34 16.31
N LEU A 27 10.08 -4.06 15.90
CA LEU A 27 10.21 -2.94 16.84
C LEU A 27 9.05 -2.89 17.84
N LEU A 28 7.82 -3.12 17.39
CA LEU A 28 6.65 -3.16 18.26
C LEU A 28 6.77 -4.28 19.30
N ILE A 29 7.30 -5.44 18.92
CA ILE A 29 7.55 -6.56 19.84
C ILE A 29 8.64 -6.19 20.86
N VAL A 30 9.77 -5.66 20.40
CA VAL A 30 10.94 -5.39 21.26
C VAL A 30 10.69 -4.23 22.23
N PHE A 31 9.94 -3.22 21.80
CA PHE A 31 9.76 -1.98 22.55
C PHE A 31 8.34 -1.78 23.09
N GLY A 32 7.37 -2.61 22.73
CA GLY A 32 5.95 -2.44 23.10
C GLY A 32 5.70 -2.38 24.61
N ASP A 33 6.49 -3.08 25.40
CA ASP A 33 6.36 -3.07 26.87
C ASP A 33 7.00 -1.82 27.51
N ARG A 34 7.84 -1.09 26.77
CA ARG A 34 8.63 0.05 27.27
C ARG A 34 8.16 1.39 26.74
N LEU A 35 7.58 1.39 25.54
CA LEU A 35 7.14 2.58 24.82
C LEU A 35 5.69 2.45 24.42
N ARG A 36 4.94 3.53 24.61
CA ARG A 36 3.59 3.66 24.05
C ARG A 36 3.72 4.27 22.66
N PHE A 37 3.18 3.58 21.66
CA PHE A 37 3.13 4.07 20.30
C PHE A 37 1.76 4.71 20.04
N ASP A 38 1.74 6.02 19.81
CA ASP A 38 0.50 6.75 19.47
C ASP A 38 0.03 6.47 18.03
N GLY A 39 0.91 5.94 17.19
CA GLY A 39 0.58 5.49 15.85
C GLY A 39 1.79 4.87 15.14
N ILE A 40 1.51 4.12 14.07
CA ILE A 40 2.52 3.51 13.22
C ILE A 40 2.32 4.06 11.81
N PHE A 41 3.39 4.65 11.26
CA PHE A 41 3.36 5.31 9.97
C PHE A 41 4.51 4.82 9.11
N ALA A 42 4.23 4.52 7.85
CA ALA A 42 5.21 4.10 6.87
C ALA A 42 5.04 4.89 5.57
N TRP A 43 6.16 5.21 4.91
CA TRP A 43 6.16 6.02 3.69
C TRP A 43 6.81 5.25 2.54
N LEU A 44 6.15 5.27 1.38
CA LEU A 44 6.63 4.67 0.14
C LEU A 44 6.70 5.73 -0.96
N ASP A 45 7.69 5.63 -1.82
CA ASP A 45 7.84 6.49 -3.01
C ASP A 45 7.31 5.85 -4.30
N SER A 46 6.83 4.62 -4.20
CA SER A 46 6.12 3.94 -5.29
C SER A 46 4.61 4.04 -5.08
N GLN A 47 3.97 4.94 -5.84
CA GLN A 47 2.51 5.08 -5.81
C GLN A 47 1.81 3.77 -6.20
N ILE A 48 2.41 2.95 -7.07
CA ILE A 48 1.85 1.65 -7.48
C ILE A 48 1.84 0.68 -6.30
N VAL A 49 2.96 0.52 -5.59
CA VAL A 49 3.01 -0.35 -4.40
C VAL A 49 2.12 0.18 -3.29
N LEU A 50 2.05 1.51 -3.12
CA LEU A 50 1.14 2.13 -2.17
C LEU A 50 -0.33 1.82 -2.53
N SER A 51 -0.69 1.90 -3.81
CA SER A 51 -2.04 1.55 -4.29
C SER A 51 -2.39 0.10 -3.98
N TRP A 52 -1.46 -0.84 -4.15
CA TRP A 52 -1.68 -2.24 -3.81
C TRP A 52 -1.88 -2.45 -2.31
N SER A 53 -1.24 -1.63 -1.49
CA SER A 53 -1.30 -1.68 -0.03
C SER A 53 -2.58 -1.08 0.56
N VAL A 54 -3.46 -0.47 -0.25
CA VAL A 54 -4.74 0.08 0.24
C VAL A 54 -5.97 -0.48 -0.46
N ASN A 55 -5.78 -1.14 -1.60
CA ASN A 55 -6.83 -1.84 -2.30
C ASN A 55 -6.89 -3.32 -1.86
N PRO A 56 -8.04 -4.00 -2.06
CA PRO A 56 -8.15 -5.42 -1.76
C PRO A 56 -7.10 -6.26 -2.51
N HIS A 57 -6.30 -7.02 -1.78
CA HIS A 57 -5.21 -7.86 -2.31
C HIS A 57 -5.68 -8.91 -3.34
N THR A 58 -6.95 -9.33 -3.29
CA THR A 58 -7.57 -10.31 -4.19
C THR A 58 -7.62 -9.87 -5.66
N CYS A 59 -7.37 -8.59 -5.93
CA CYS A 59 -7.42 -8.01 -7.26
C CYS A 59 -6.12 -8.21 -8.07
N TYR A 60 -5.09 -8.82 -7.48
CA TYR A 60 -3.74 -8.87 -8.07
C TYR A 60 -3.22 -10.30 -8.26
N THR A 61 -2.16 -10.42 -9.06
CA THR A 61 -1.40 -11.67 -9.19
C THR A 61 -1.02 -12.26 -7.82
N VAL A 62 -0.94 -13.58 -7.72
CA VAL A 62 -0.66 -14.30 -6.46
C VAL A 62 0.57 -13.75 -5.72
N PHE A 63 1.63 -13.39 -6.45
CA PHE A 63 2.83 -12.79 -5.84
C PHE A 63 2.53 -11.47 -5.13
N ILE A 64 1.79 -10.57 -5.78
CA ILE A 64 1.43 -9.27 -5.22
C ILE A 64 0.46 -9.47 -4.05
N SER A 65 -0.58 -10.28 -4.27
CA SER A 65 -1.63 -10.56 -3.28
C SER A 65 -1.05 -11.11 -1.98
N ASN A 66 -0.20 -12.15 -2.04
CA ASN A 66 0.41 -12.75 -0.87
C ASN A 66 1.29 -11.76 -0.09
N ARG A 67 1.99 -10.85 -0.78
CA ARG A 67 2.87 -9.87 -0.13
C ARG A 67 2.11 -8.72 0.49
N VAL A 68 1.10 -8.20 -0.20
CA VAL A 68 0.19 -7.20 0.36
C VAL A 68 -0.50 -7.77 1.60
N HIS A 69 -1.00 -9.00 1.52
CA HIS A 69 -1.59 -9.69 2.67
C HIS A 69 -0.61 -9.79 3.84
N LEU A 70 0.64 -10.20 3.59
CA LEU A 70 1.68 -10.26 4.62
C LEU A 70 1.97 -8.90 5.26
N VAL A 71 2.03 -7.82 4.46
CA VAL A 71 2.23 -6.45 4.98
C VAL A 71 1.12 -6.08 5.96
N HIS A 72 -0.14 -6.31 5.60
CA HIS A 72 -1.27 -6.03 6.48
C HIS A 72 -1.30 -6.91 7.72
N GLN A 73 -0.90 -8.18 7.62
CA GLN A 73 -0.82 -9.08 8.77
C GLN A 73 0.25 -8.65 9.78
N LEU A 74 1.41 -8.18 9.30
CA LEU A 74 2.53 -7.78 10.16
C LEU A 74 2.26 -6.47 10.88
N VAL A 75 1.64 -5.50 10.20
CA VAL A 75 1.41 -4.15 10.73
C VAL A 75 -0.02 -3.65 10.42
N PRO A 76 -1.06 -4.25 11.04
CA PRO A 76 -2.46 -3.99 10.68
C PRO A 76 -2.92 -2.56 10.97
N SER A 77 -2.32 -1.90 11.97
CA SER A 77 -2.61 -0.52 12.36
C SER A 77 -1.72 0.51 11.66
N CYS A 78 -0.81 0.09 10.79
CA CYS A 78 0.10 1.00 10.10
C CYS A 78 -0.63 1.81 9.02
N ARG A 79 -0.47 3.13 9.09
CA ARG A 79 -0.93 4.05 8.05
C ARG A 79 0.18 4.25 7.02
N TRP A 80 -0.13 4.01 5.76
CA TRP A 80 0.81 4.11 4.65
C TRP A 80 0.62 5.41 3.89
N GLY A 81 1.70 6.15 3.68
CA GLY A 81 1.71 7.45 3.00
C GLY A 81 2.63 7.46 1.78
N TYR A 82 2.40 8.41 0.89
CA TYR A 82 3.25 8.65 -0.27
C TYR A 82 4.31 9.70 0.04
N VAL A 83 5.58 9.38 -0.19
CA VAL A 83 6.66 10.38 -0.18
C VAL A 83 7.21 10.54 -1.58
N TRP A 84 7.32 11.78 -2.05
CA TRP A 84 7.98 12.06 -3.32
C TRP A 84 9.39 11.48 -3.34
N SER A 85 9.80 10.82 -4.43
CA SER A 85 11.11 10.15 -4.51
C SER A 85 12.30 11.09 -4.25
N ALA A 86 12.16 12.38 -4.55
CA ALA A 86 13.16 13.42 -4.24
C ALA A 86 13.25 13.78 -2.75
N LYS A 87 12.20 13.49 -1.98
CA LYS A 87 12.11 13.65 -0.52
C LYS A 87 12.27 12.32 0.21
N ASN A 88 12.46 11.20 -0.49
CA ASN A 88 12.69 9.90 0.15
C ASN A 88 14.17 9.75 0.54
N PRO A 89 14.51 9.69 1.85
CA PRO A 89 15.90 9.54 2.29
C PRO A 89 16.53 8.24 1.80
N THR A 90 15.77 7.16 1.59
CA THR A 90 16.36 5.87 1.19
C THR A 90 16.85 5.87 -0.26
N ASN A 91 16.32 6.78 -1.09
CA ASN A 91 16.59 6.81 -2.52
C ASN A 91 18.06 7.18 -2.83
N CYS A 92 18.69 8.04 -2.01
CA CYS A 92 20.10 8.37 -2.19
C CYS A 92 21.02 7.16 -1.89
N ALA A 93 20.65 6.33 -0.91
CA ALA A 93 21.39 5.11 -0.60
C ALA A 93 21.25 4.05 -1.72
N SER A 94 20.05 3.90 -2.29
CA SER A 94 19.80 2.89 -3.35
C SER A 94 20.34 3.29 -4.72
N ARG A 95 20.51 4.59 -5.00
CA ARG A 95 21.05 5.10 -6.29
C ARG A 95 22.57 5.24 -6.31
N GLY A 96 23.23 5.02 -5.18
CA GLY A 96 24.65 5.26 -5.00
C GLY A 96 24.92 6.71 -4.62
N LEU A 97 25.60 6.89 -3.50
CA LEU A 97 26.07 8.17 -3.01
C LEU A 97 27.49 8.00 -2.50
N LEU A 98 28.38 8.95 -2.83
CA LEU A 98 29.75 8.89 -2.31
C LEU A 98 29.73 9.10 -0.79
N PRO A 99 30.62 8.44 -0.02
CA PRO A 99 30.69 8.63 1.43
C PRO A 99 30.84 10.10 1.84
N SER A 100 31.62 10.88 1.09
CA SER A 100 31.82 12.32 1.32
C SER A 100 30.54 13.13 1.18
N ASP A 101 29.65 12.73 0.28
CA ASP A 101 28.38 13.40 0.03
C ASP A 101 27.31 12.93 1.01
N LEU A 102 27.34 11.65 1.39
CA LEU A 102 26.46 11.07 2.40
C LEU A 102 26.60 11.79 3.73
N VAL A 103 27.83 12.09 4.17
CA VAL A 103 28.08 12.85 5.41
C VAL A 103 27.39 14.22 5.39
N LYS A 104 27.22 14.83 4.22
CA LYS A 104 26.60 16.15 4.05
C LYS A 104 25.11 16.07 3.65
N HIS A 105 24.55 14.86 3.52
CA HIS A 105 23.22 14.66 2.95
C HIS A 105 22.11 14.87 4.00
N ILE A 106 21.69 16.12 4.17
CA ILE A 106 20.70 16.54 5.19
C ILE A 106 19.43 15.67 5.14
N LEU A 107 18.90 15.39 3.96
CA LEU A 107 17.67 14.60 3.82
C LEU A 107 17.83 13.18 4.40
N TYR A 108 19.02 12.57 4.29
CA TYR A 108 19.25 11.21 4.79
C TYR A 108 19.29 11.18 6.32
N TRP A 109 20.01 12.14 6.92
CA TRP A 109 20.23 12.19 8.37
C TRP A 109 19.10 12.84 9.15
N SER A 110 18.44 13.84 8.58
CA SER A 110 17.39 14.61 9.24
C SER A 110 15.98 14.22 8.80
N GLY A 111 15.86 13.39 7.77
CA GLY A 111 14.60 13.05 7.14
C GLY A 111 13.94 14.23 6.41
N PRO A 112 12.75 13.98 5.82
CA PRO A 112 11.93 15.01 5.20
C PRO A 112 11.45 16.03 6.22
N ALA A 113 11.42 17.32 5.84
CA ALA A 113 10.96 18.39 6.72
C ALA A 113 9.54 18.17 7.26
N PHE A 114 8.62 17.66 6.43
CA PHE A 114 7.21 17.48 6.81
C PHE A 114 7.00 16.46 7.95
N LEU A 115 7.94 15.52 8.17
CA LEU A 115 7.84 14.57 9.30
C LEU A 115 8.13 15.24 10.65
N LYS A 116 8.63 16.47 10.65
CA LYS A 116 8.85 17.27 11.86
C LYS A 116 7.60 18.06 12.25
N ASP A 117 6.64 18.18 11.34
CA ASP A 117 5.35 18.79 11.61
C ASP A 117 4.41 17.79 12.31
N THR A 118 3.27 18.28 12.78
CA THR A 118 2.24 17.48 13.44
C THR A 118 1.67 16.40 12.53
N VAL A 119 1.22 15.26 13.09
CA VAL A 119 0.66 14.15 12.32
C VAL A 119 -0.55 14.59 11.50
N GLU A 120 -1.32 15.55 12.00
CA GLU A 120 -2.52 16.12 11.37
C GLU A 120 -2.20 16.89 10.08
N SER A 121 -0.98 17.42 9.96
CA SER A 121 -0.54 18.14 8.76
C SER A 121 0.11 17.23 7.72
N TRP A 122 0.30 15.95 8.01
CA TRP A 122 0.88 15.01 7.05
C TRP A 122 -0.13 14.68 5.95
N ASP A 123 0.28 14.93 4.70
CA ASP A 123 -0.50 14.52 3.55
C ASP A 123 -0.38 13.00 3.32
N MET A 124 -1.30 12.26 3.94
CA MET A 124 -1.45 10.81 3.80
C MET A 124 -2.45 10.46 2.69
N GLN A 125 -2.83 11.40 1.82
CA GLN A 125 -3.75 11.11 0.73
C GLN A 125 -3.12 10.16 -0.28
N ILE A 126 -3.84 9.09 -0.58
CA ILE A 126 -3.49 8.17 -1.65
C ILE A 126 -4.33 8.58 -2.84
N TYR A 127 -3.68 9.18 -3.83
CA TYR A 127 -4.32 9.40 -5.11
C TYR A 127 -4.48 8.03 -5.78
N PRO A 128 -5.71 7.56 -6.03
CA PRO A 128 -5.89 6.33 -6.77
C PRO A 128 -5.28 6.56 -8.15
N ILE A 129 -4.22 5.81 -8.47
CA ILE A 129 -3.68 5.83 -9.82
C ILE A 129 -4.78 5.31 -10.74
N LEU A 130 -5.45 6.23 -11.42
CA LEU A 130 -6.12 5.97 -12.68
C LEU A 130 -5.03 5.54 -13.65
N LEU A 131 -4.74 4.23 -13.70
CA LEU A 131 -4.09 3.50 -14.80
C LEU A 131 -3.80 2.08 -14.32
N ILE A 132 -4.88 1.31 -14.09
CA ILE A 132 -4.82 -0.12 -14.34
C ILE A 132 -4.64 -0.21 -15.86
N SER A 133 -3.49 -0.66 -16.35
CA SER A 133 -3.38 -1.06 -17.76
C SER A 133 -4.49 -2.08 -18.01
N GLN A 134 -5.20 -1.96 -19.13
CA GLN A 134 -6.48 -2.61 -19.43
C GLN A 134 -6.49 -4.16 -19.38
N HIS A 135 -5.43 -4.80 -18.90
CA HIS A 135 -5.28 -6.25 -18.87
C HIS A 135 -5.69 -6.91 -17.53
N ASP A 136 -5.83 -6.15 -16.42
CA ASP A 136 -6.19 -6.72 -15.09
C ASP A 136 -7.61 -6.30 -14.60
N GLN A 137 -8.39 -5.56 -15.40
CA GLN A 137 -9.68 -5.02 -14.96
C GLN A 137 -10.82 -6.03 -14.84
N SER A 138 -10.74 -7.20 -15.50
CA SER A 138 -11.87 -8.13 -15.52
C SER A 138 -12.23 -8.68 -14.12
N CYS A 139 -11.24 -8.87 -13.24
CA CYS A 139 -11.49 -9.39 -11.89
C CYS A 139 -11.90 -8.32 -10.86
N CYS A 140 -11.55 -7.06 -11.07
CA CYS A 140 -11.71 -6.01 -10.06
C CYS A 140 -13.15 -5.45 -9.97
N LEU A 141 -13.86 -5.36 -11.11
CA LEU A 141 -15.22 -4.82 -11.14
C LEU A 141 -16.24 -5.79 -10.52
N ASP A 142 -16.02 -7.10 -10.67
CA ASP A 142 -16.90 -8.13 -10.14
C ASP A 142 -16.86 -8.22 -8.60
N ALA A 143 -15.67 -8.06 -7.99
CA ALA A 143 -15.51 -8.13 -6.55
C ALA A 143 -16.09 -6.92 -5.78
N SER A 144 -16.26 -5.76 -6.44
CA SER A 144 -16.91 -4.58 -5.86
C SER A 144 -18.43 -4.61 -6.06
N LEU A 145 -18.92 -5.11 -7.21
CA LEU A 145 -20.35 -5.28 -7.46
C LEU A 145 -20.99 -6.34 -6.56
N ARG A 146 -20.28 -7.43 -6.22
CA ARG A 146 -20.79 -8.45 -5.28
C ARG A 146 -20.93 -7.97 -3.83
N ARG A 147 -20.23 -6.89 -3.44
CA ARG A 147 -20.33 -6.30 -2.09
C ARG A 147 -21.47 -5.28 -1.96
N LEU A 148 -21.99 -4.77 -3.08
CA LEU A 148 -23.03 -3.74 -3.12
C LEU A 148 -24.43 -4.28 -3.39
N SER A 149 -24.62 -5.60 -3.45
CA SER A 149 -25.95 -6.21 -3.49
C SER A 149 -26.48 -6.40 -2.06
N PRO A 150 -27.41 -5.57 -1.56
CA PRO A 150 -28.26 -5.99 -0.45
C PRO A 150 -29.11 -7.17 -0.93
N LYS A 151 -29.05 -8.29 -0.19
CA LYS A 151 -29.99 -9.40 -0.34
C LYS A 151 -31.39 -8.90 0.03
N THR A 152 -32.10 -8.35 -0.93
CA THR A 152 -33.54 -8.15 -0.83
C THR A 152 -34.20 -9.31 -1.56
N GLU A 153 -34.45 -10.41 -0.85
CA GLU A 153 -35.42 -11.40 -1.29
C GLU A 153 -36.80 -10.74 -1.26
N ILE A 154 -37.29 -10.36 -2.44
CA ILE A 154 -38.68 -9.96 -2.64
C ILE A 154 -39.47 -11.27 -2.85
N PRO A 155 -40.47 -11.61 -2.00
CA PRO A 155 -41.28 -12.79 -2.25
C PRO A 155 -42.19 -12.52 -3.45
N ILE A 156 -41.95 -13.24 -4.54
CA ILE A 156 -42.83 -13.27 -5.70
C ILE A 156 -44.11 -13.99 -5.27
N ARG A 157 -45.20 -13.25 -5.05
CA ARG A 157 -46.54 -13.81 -4.86
C ARG A 157 -47.05 -14.22 -6.24
N VAL A 158 -46.95 -15.50 -6.56
CA VAL A 158 -47.58 -16.07 -7.76
C VAL A 158 -49.09 -16.04 -7.55
N SER A 159 -49.77 -15.18 -8.29
CA SER A 159 -51.22 -15.19 -8.44
C SER A 159 -51.59 -16.37 -9.34
N ASP A 160 -52.16 -17.42 -8.75
CA ASP A 160 -52.77 -18.50 -9.51
C ASP A 160 -54.13 -18.05 -10.05
N SER A 161 -54.36 -18.28 -11.33
CA SER A 161 -55.60 -18.00 -12.03
C SER A 161 -55.92 -19.16 -12.96
N ARG A 162 -56.84 -20.03 -12.51
CA ARG A 162 -58.04 -20.52 -13.23
C ARG A 162 -58.48 -21.91 -12.75
N GLY A 163 -59.78 -22.08 -12.56
CA GLY A 163 -60.44 -23.36 -12.87
C GLY A 163 -61.50 -23.86 -11.89
N THR A 164 -62.67 -23.21 -11.81
CA THR A 164 -64.00 -23.78 -12.14
C THR A 164 -65.07 -22.71 -12.02
#